data_AF-A0A662N423-F1
#
_entry.id   AF-A0A662N423-F1
#
_cell.length_a   1.000
_cell.length_b   1.000
_cell.length_c   1.000
_cell.angle_alpha   90.00
_cell.angle_beta   90.00
_cell.angle_gamma   90.00
#
_symmetry.space_group_name_H-M   'P 1'
#
loop_
_entity.id
_entity.type
_entity.pdbx_description
1 polymer ?
#
loop_
_entity_poly.entity_id
_entity_poly.type
_entity_poly.pdbx_seq_one_letter_code
_entity_poly.pdbx_strand_id
1 'polypeptide(L)'
;MTKSQYYIPIGPIHPALKEPIRVEAKVEGEKIVEVDVKRGFAHRGIEYMGMKRNAIQALYLSERICGICSISHPYAFVVGSEKALGIEAPPRAQYIRTIIAELERIHSHILWLGVVAHEVGFDSLLFWTWKGREKVLDVLELISGNRINYSMYMIGGVRRDLKESHIKALKEMIDYYRIFNQEMKNLFLADPVYKARTRGVAQLSKEMALKVNAVGPTARAAGLRMDIRQDIPYDAYADIEVRGIVPQDIVGEVYGDAYDATLVRIYEIDQSVDIIEYCIDNLPEGKIMAIPNYVVLLSKIKRTKGEGIGAHEAPRGEVIHYFKYDGTRDGPAVWKVVAPSYNNINSWAPLLLGAEVADIPVVVAYIDPCMCCNDRIAVVRDSSGKIVDSTTLHRMAVEKTMRIKKELGVKE
;
A
#
# COMPACT_ATOMS: atom_id res chain seq x y z
N MET A 1 -4.30 -3.75 -46.77
CA MET A 1 -2.93 -4.03 -46.34
C MET A 1 -3.00 -4.83 -45.05
N THR A 2 -2.49 -6.06 -45.04
CA THR A 2 -2.32 -6.84 -43.82
C THR A 2 -1.37 -6.06 -42.91
N LYS A 3 -1.87 -5.61 -41.75
CA LYS A 3 -1.02 -4.91 -40.78
C LYS A 3 -0.03 -5.91 -40.22
N SER A 4 1.26 -5.68 -40.43
CA SER A 4 2.32 -6.49 -39.84
C SER A 4 2.29 -6.32 -38.32
N GLN A 5 2.16 -7.43 -37.60
CA GLN A 5 2.21 -7.46 -36.14
C GLN A 5 3.62 -7.82 -35.69
N TYR A 6 4.16 -7.05 -34.75
CA TYR A 6 5.47 -7.28 -34.15
C TYR A 6 5.31 -7.66 -32.69
N TYR A 7 6.18 -8.55 -32.21
CA TYR A 7 6.25 -8.92 -30.81
C TYR A 7 7.40 -8.20 -30.13
N ILE A 8 7.12 -7.50 -29.03
CA ILE A 8 8.10 -6.72 -28.27
C ILE A 8 8.04 -7.15 -26.80
N PRO A 9 9.08 -7.84 -26.29
CA PRO A 9 9.24 -8.09 -24.87
C PRO A 9 9.97 -6.91 -24.20
N ILE A 10 9.37 -6.33 -23.17
CA ILE A 10 9.99 -5.28 -22.34
C ILE A 10 10.18 -5.83 -20.92
N GLY A 11 11.41 -5.79 -20.41
CA GLY A 11 11.78 -6.34 -19.11
C GLY A 11 12.17 -7.84 -19.14
N PRO A 12 12.45 -8.48 -17.99
CA PRO A 12 12.26 -7.98 -16.62
C PRO A 12 13.30 -6.95 -16.16
N ILE A 13 14.38 -6.76 -16.91
CA ILE A 13 15.42 -5.76 -16.65
C ILE A 13 15.34 -4.72 -17.76
N HIS A 14 14.85 -3.53 -17.45
CA HIS A 14 14.74 -2.43 -18.40
C HIS A 14 14.83 -1.08 -17.65
N PRO A 15 15.56 -0.06 -18.15
CA PRO A 15 15.75 1.21 -17.42
C PRO A 15 14.44 1.95 -17.06
N ALA A 16 13.43 1.83 -17.93
CA ALA A 16 12.09 2.40 -17.73
C ALA A 16 11.20 1.60 -16.76
N LEU A 17 11.67 0.48 -16.22
CA LEU A 17 10.95 -0.35 -15.25
C LEU A 17 11.76 -0.39 -13.95
N LYS A 18 11.24 0.24 -12.89
CA LYS A 18 11.92 0.31 -11.58
C LYS A 18 11.80 -0.98 -10.76
N GLU A 19 10.99 -1.93 -11.23
CA GLU A 19 10.73 -3.22 -10.61
C GLU A 19 10.84 -4.32 -11.69
N PRO A 20 11.12 -5.59 -11.30
CA PRO A 20 11.30 -6.68 -12.24
C PRO A 20 9.95 -7.12 -12.86
N ILE A 21 9.52 -6.39 -13.89
CA ILE A 21 8.25 -6.56 -14.59
C ILE A 21 8.54 -6.93 -16.03
N ARG A 22 7.84 -7.91 -16.59
CA ARG A 22 7.97 -8.25 -18.01
C ARG A 22 6.62 -8.05 -18.71
N VAL A 23 6.59 -7.13 -19.66
CA VAL A 23 5.44 -6.85 -20.53
C VAL A 23 5.71 -7.49 -21.89
N GLU A 24 4.87 -8.43 -22.28
CA GLU A 24 4.89 -9.08 -23.59
C GLU A 24 3.80 -8.43 -24.45
N ALA A 25 4.18 -7.54 -25.36
CA ALA A 25 3.25 -6.79 -26.19
C ALA A 25 3.32 -7.25 -27.65
N LYS A 26 2.16 -7.42 -28.29
CA LYS A 26 2.05 -7.42 -29.76
C LYS A 26 1.58 -6.06 -30.22
N VAL A 27 2.24 -5.52 -31.24
CA VAL A 27 2.01 -4.15 -31.72
C VAL A 27 1.70 -4.13 -33.21
N GLU A 28 0.79 -3.23 -33.59
CA GLU A 28 0.51 -2.86 -34.98
C GLU A 28 0.96 -1.41 -35.20
N GLY A 29 2.13 -1.23 -35.83
CA GLY A 29 2.82 0.07 -35.79
C GLY A 29 3.27 0.35 -34.36
N GLU A 30 2.76 1.43 -33.76
CA GLU A 30 3.07 1.84 -32.38
C GLU A 30 2.00 1.41 -31.36
N LYS A 31 0.84 0.95 -31.82
CA LYS A 31 -0.29 0.62 -30.95
C LYS A 31 -0.24 -0.82 -30.47
N ILE A 32 -0.44 -1.01 -29.17
CA ILE A 32 -0.50 -2.32 -28.53
C ILE A 32 -1.87 -2.95 -28.79
N VAL A 33 -1.88 -4.13 -29.41
CA VAL A 33 -3.11 -4.90 -29.73
C VAL A 33 -3.31 -6.11 -28.83
N GLU A 34 -2.24 -6.64 -28.25
CA GLU A 34 -2.27 -7.74 -27.28
C GLU A 34 -1.19 -7.47 -26.24
N VAL A 35 -1.48 -7.72 -24.97
CA VAL A 35 -0.53 -7.51 -23.88
C VAL A 35 -0.68 -8.61 -22.82
N ASP A 36 0.44 -9.15 -22.41
CA ASP A 36 0.53 -10.05 -21.26
C ASP A 36 1.61 -9.55 -20.30
N VAL A 37 1.24 -9.36 -19.02
CA VAL A 37 2.15 -8.86 -17.99
C VAL A 37 2.55 -10.03 -17.09
N LYS A 38 3.80 -10.46 -17.22
CA LYS A 38 4.38 -11.52 -16.39
C LYS A 38 4.80 -11.00 -15.02
N ARG A 39 4.54 -11.82 -14.00
CA ARG A 39 4.78 -11.56 -12.58
C ARG A 39 5.60 -12.71 -11.99
N GLY A 40 6.06 -12.59 -10.75
CA GLY A 40 6.71 -13.68 -10.01
C GLY A 40 8.24 -13.62 -9.96
N PHE A 41 8.87 -12.61 -10.56
CA PHE A 41 10.33 -12.47 -10.59
C PHE A 41 10.94 -12.11 -9.22
N ALA A 42 10.13 -11.61 -8.28
CA ALA A 42 10.56 -11.21 -6.94
C ALA A 42 9.92 -12.07 -5.82
N HIS A 43 9.43 -13.26 -6.13
CA HIS A 43 8.84 -14.15 -5.11
C HIS A 43 9.89 -14.67 -4.13
N ARG A 44 9.70 -14.38 -2.83
CA ARG A 44 10.63 -14.73 -1.75
C ARG A 44 10.10 -15.76 -0.74
N GLY A 45 8.87 -16.26 -0.90
CA GLY A 45 8.29 -17.22 0.04
C GLY A 45 8.06 -16.68 1.47
N ILE A 46 7.81 -15.37 1.62
CA ILE A 46 7.67 -14.69 2.92
C ILE A 46 6.56 -15.30 3.80
N GLU A 47 5.38 -15.57 3.23
CA GLU A 47 4.25 -16.16 3.96
C GLU A 47 4.62 -17.54 4.53
N TYR A 48 5.23 -18.41 3.72
CA TYR A 48 5.70 -19.73 4.14
C TYR A 48 6.74 -19.64 5.26
N MET A 49 7.70 -18.73 5.13
CA MET A 49 8.72 -18.46 6.14
C MET A 49 8.13 -17.93 7.44
N GLY A 50 7.14 -17.03 7.38
CA GLY A 50 6.46 -16.50 8.57
C GLY A 50 5.64 -17.56 9.28
N MET A 51 4.96 -18.43 8.52
CA MET A 51 4.24 -19.59 9.05
C MET A 51 5.16 -20.69 9.62
N LYS A 52 6.48 -20.53 9.62
CA LYS A 52 7.41 -21.43 10.33
C LYS A 52 8.13 -20.78 11.50
N ARG A 53 7.76 -19.55 11.83
CA ARG A 53 8.38 -18.73 12.88
C ARG A 53 7.36 -18.40 13.97
N ASN A 54 7.86 -17.97 15.13
CA ASN A 54 6.99 -17.39 16.15
C ASN A 54 6.44 -16.04 15.70
N ALA A 55 5.39 -15.55 16.35
CA ALA A 55 4.68 -14.35 15.91
C ALA A 55 5.56 -13.09 15.89
N ILE A 56 6.51 -12.97 16.81
CA ILE A 56 7.43 -11.83 16.89
C ILE A 56 8.42 -11.85 15.70
N GLN A 57 8.99 -13.01 15.41
CA GLN A 57 9.87 -13.20 14.26
C GLN A 57 9.12 -13.00 12.93
N ALA A 58 7.87 -13.44 12.85
CA ALA A 58 7.00 -13.23 11.70
C ALA A 58 6.66 -11.74 11.50
N LEU A 59 6.47 -10.98 12.58
CA LEU A 59 6.26 -9.53 12.52
C LEU A 59 7.45 -8.82 11.88
N TYR A 60 8.69 -9.09 12.29
CA TYR A 60 9.87 -8.51 11.61
C TYR A 60 10.02 -8.95 10.17
N LEU A 61 9.53 -10.15 9.83
CA LEU A 61 9.51 -10.60 8.44
C LEU A 61 8.46 -9.83 7.61
N SER A 62 7.33 -9.45 8.23
CA SER A 62 6.28 -8.66 7.58
C SER A 62 6.77 -7.28 7.15
N GLU A 63 7.62 -6.64 7.95
CA GLU A 63 8.29 -5.37 7.61
C GLU A 63 9.13 -5.50 6.34
N ARG A 64 9.77 -6.67 6.13
CA ARG A 64 10.64 -6.93 4.97
C ARG A 64 9.89 -7.44 3.75
N ILE A 65 8.57 -7.43 3.75
CA ILE A 65 7.76 -7.69 2.56
C ILE A 65 8.08 -6.66 1.47
N CYS A 66 8.26 -5.42 1.86
CA CYS A 66 8.47 -4.29 0.97
C CYS A 66 9.60 -3.43 1.51
N GLY A 67 10.43 -2.85 0.64
CA GLY A 67 11.44 -1.87 1.06
C GLY A 67 10.90 -0.44 1.22
N ILE A 68 9.61 -0.20 0.93
CA ILE A 68 8.98 1.13 0.93
C ILE A 68 7.60 1.15 1.61
N CYS A 69 7.13 -0.01 2.08
CA CYS A 69 5.88 -0.22 2.84
C CYS A 69 6.20 -0.94 4.16
N SER A 70 7.30 -0.52 4.79
CA SER A 70 7.89 -1.16 5.96
C SER A 70 7.03 -0.99 7.22
N ILE A 71 6.08 -0.07 7.24
CA ILE A 71 5.07 0.10 8.29
C ILE A 71 3.73 -0.48 7.86
N SER A 72 3.34 -0.29 6.61
CA SER A 72 2.03 -0.72 6.13
C SER A 72 1.78 -2.21 6.35
N HIS A 73 2.78 -3.06 6.08
CA HIS A 73 2.66 -4.50 6.32
C HIS A 73 2.65 -4.85 7.81
N PRO A 74 3.56 -4.35 8.66
CA PRO A 74 3.45 -4.50 10.11
C PRO A 74 2.15 -3.96 10.71
N TYR A 75 1.57 -2.88 10.19
CA TYR A 75 0.31 -2.31 10.66
C TYR A 75 -0.82 -3.34 10.52
N ALA A 76 -1.04 -3.81 9.29
CA ALA A 76 -2.02 -4.85 9.02
C ALA A 76 -1.68 -6.15 9.78
N PHE A 77 -0.39 -6.46 9.96
CA PHE A 77 0.04 -7.61 10.75
C PHE A 77 -0.40 -7.50 12.22
N VAL A 78 -0.09 -6.40 12.89
CA VAL A 78 -0.38 -6.24 14.33
C VAL A 78 -1.87 -6.12 14.57
N VAL A 79 -2.60 -5.34 13.78
CA VAL A 79 -4.06 -5.20 13.92
C VAL A 79 -4.76 -6.54 13.69
N GLY A 80 -4.34 -7.31 12.68
CA GLY A 80 -4.90 -8.63 12.41
C GLY A 80 -4.61 -9.64 13.52
N SER A 81 -3.38 -9.62 14.04
CA SER A 81 -2.98 -10.46 15.17
C SER A 81 -3.71 -10.08 16.45
N GLU A 82 -3.86 -8.79 16.75
CA GLU A 82 -4.55 -8.23 17.91
C GLU A 82 -6.02 -8.65 17.94
N LYS A 83 -6.72 -8.50 16.80
CA LYS A 83 -8.11 -8.96 16.63
C LYS A 83 -8.25 -10.47 16.87
N ALA A 84 -7.33 -11.28 16.34
CA ALA A 84 -7.36 -12.73 16.55
C ALA A 84 -7.09 -13.13 18.01
N LEU A 85 -6.37 -12.30 18.77
CA LEU A 85 -5.96 -12.57 20.15
C LEU A 85 -6.87 -11.92 21.21
N GLY A 86 -7.79 -11.03 20.79
CA GLY A 86 -8.58 -10.18 21.67
C GLY A 86 -7.69 -9.25 22.50
N ILE A 87 -6.68 -8.64 21.88
CA ILE A 87 -5.79 -7.66 22.51
C ILE A 87 -6.07 -6.29 21.91
N GLU A 88 -6.21 -5.28 22.76
CA GLU A 88 -6.31 -3.89 22.34
C GLU A 88 -5.02 -3.15 22.68
N ALA A 89 -4.47 -2.41 21.71
CA ALA A 89 -3.29 -1.59 21.94
C ALA A 89 -3.67 -0.36 22.80
N PRO A 90 -2.82 0.09 23.74
CA PRO A 90 -3.11 1.29 24.51
C PRO A 90 -3.27 2.55 23.64
N PRO A 91 -4.09 3.55 24.02
CA PRO A 91 -4.32 4.76 23.21
C PRO A 91 -3.05 5.47 22.77
N ARG A 92 -2.06 5.62 23.66
CA ARG A 92 -0.75 6.22 23.31
C ARG A 92 -0.05 5.46 22.19
N ALA A 93 -0.13 4.14 22.19
CA ALA A 93 0.47 3.32 21.13
C ALA A 93 -0.27 3.48 19.80
N GLN A 94 -1.60 3.60 19.83
CA GLN A 94 -2.44 3.83 18.65
C GLN A 94 -2.07 5.15 17.96
N TYR A 95 -1.86 6.23 18.74
CA TYR A 95 -1.42 7.52 18.23
C TYR A 95 -0.01 7.46 17.62
N ILE A 96 0.94 6.81 18.31
CA ILE A 96 2.30 6.63 17.78
C ILE A 96 2.27 5.81 16.49
N ARG A 97 1.43 4.77 16.40
CA ARG A 97 1.26 4.00 15.15
C ARG A 97 0.82 4.91 14.00
N THR A 98 -0.22 5.71 14.22
CA THR A 98 -0.73 6.64 13.21
C THR A 98 0.33 7.63 12.75
N ILE A 99 1.08 8.26 13.67
CA ILE A 99 2.18 9.18 13.31
C ILE A 99 3.18 8.48 12.38
N ILE A 100 3.68 7.31 12.77
CA ILE A 100 4.69 6.59 11.99
C ILE A 100 4.15 6.12 10.62
N ALA A 101 2.87 5.75 10.54
CA ALA A 101 2.24 5.38 9.28
C ALA A 101 2.12 6.56 8.31
N GLU A 102 1.79 7.75 8.81
CA GLU A 102 1.68 8.95 7.98
C GLU A 102 3.07 9.51 7.58
N LEU A 103 4.12 9.32 8.40
CA LEU A 103 5.51 9.55 7.95
C LEU A 103 5.90 8.64 6.78
N GLU A 104 5.50 7.35 6.83
CA GLU A 104 5.69 6.42 5.70
C GLU A 104 4.93 6.89 4.46
N ARG A 105 3.70 7.38 4.64
CA ARG A 105 2.87 7.92 3.56
C ARG A 105 3.52 9.11 2.86
N ILE A 106 4.00 10.09 3.62
CA ILE A 106 4.68 11.27 3.06
C ILE A 106 5.89 10.86 2.23
N HIS A 107 6.82 10.08 2.79
CA HIS A 107 8.03 9.69 2.04
C HIS A 107 7.70 8.84 0.81
N SER A 108 6.60 8.09 0.87
CA SER A 108 6.15 7.22 -0.20
C SER A 108 5.56 8.02 -1.36
N HIS A 109 4.67 8.96 -1.09
CA HIS A 109 4.09 9.81 -2.13
C HIS A 109 5.15 10.66 -2.81
N ILE A 110 6.09 11.24 -2.05
CA ILE A 110 7.23 11.99 -2.59
C ILE A 110 8.09 11.09 -3.48
N LEU A 111 8.36 9.83 -3.07
CA LEU A 111 9.10 8.89 -3.90
C LEU A 111 8.40 8.69 -5.25
N TRP A 112 7.10 8.40 -5.23
CA TRP A 112 6.33 8.15 -6.45
C TRP A 112 6.23 9.38 -7.35
N LEU A 113 6.03 10.58 -6.78
CA LEU A 113 6.02 11.85 -7.52
C LEU A 113 7.32 12.06 -8.29
N GLY A 114 8.46 11.73 -7.66
CA GLY A 114 9.75 11.74 -8.34
C GLY A 114 9.85 10.70 -9.47
N VAL A 115 9.35 9.48 -9.24
CA VAL A 115 9.39 8.40 -10.26
C VAL A 115 8.52 8.75 -11.46
N VAL A 116 7.28 9.21 -11.27
CA VAL A 116 6.42 9.57 -12.41
C VAL A 116 7.01 10.74 -13.19
N ALA A 117 7.64 11.72 -12.52
CA ALA A 117 8.36 12.81 -13.18
C ALA A 117 9.51 12.29 -14.05
N HIS A 118 10.28 11.30 -13.56
CA HIS A 118 11.35 10.66 -14.33
C HIS A 118 10.81 9.92 -15.56
N GLU A 119 9.72 9.16 -15.43
CA GLU A 119 9.14 8.42 -16.55
C GLU A 119 8.60 9.34 -17.66
N VAL A 120 8.17 10.56 -17.32
CA VAL A 120 7.80 11.57 -18.32
C VAL A 120 8.99 12.40 -18.84
N GLY A 121 10.19 12.21 -18.28
CA GLY A 121 11.45 12.79 -18.76
C GLY A 121 12.03 13.96 -17.94
N PHE A 122 11.55 14.19 -16.72
CA PHE A 122 11.96 15.30 -15.84
C PHE A 122 12.91 14.85 -14.72
N ASP A 123 14.16 14.58 -15.06
CA ASP A 123 15.17 14.12 -14.09
C ASP A 123 15.47 15.14 -12.98
N SER A 124 15.53 16.43 -13.31
CA SER A 124 15.74 17.49 -12.30
C SER A 124 14.63 17.49 -11.24
N LEU A 125 13.39 17.21 -11.66
CA LEU A 125 12.24 17.15 -10.76
C LEU A 125 12.28 15.89 -9.88
N LEU A 126 12.75 14.75 -10.41
CA LEU A 126 13.07 13.56 -9.62
C LEU A 126 14.05 13.89 -8.49
N PHE A 127 15.22 14.46 -8.82
CA PHE A 127 16.26 14.75 -7.84
C PHE A 127 15.80 15.77 -6.79
N TRP A 128 15.08 16.81 -7.21
CA TRP A 128 14.56 17.82 -6.28
C TRP A 128 13.49 17.25 -5.34
N THR A 129 12.57 16.42 -5.87
CA THR A 129 11.55 15.76 -5.07
C THR A 129 12.17 14.79 -4.06
N TRP A 130 13.16 14.01 -4.48
CA TRP A 130 13.87 13.08 -3.59
C TRP A 130 14.78 13.77 -2.58
N LYS A 131 15.31 14.96 -2.88
CA LYS A 131 15.95 15.81 -1.85
C LYS A 131 14.96 16.17 -0.74
N GLY A 132 13.73 16.56 -1.10
CA GLY A 132 12.68 16.87 -0.11
C GLY A 132 12.21 15.64 0.68
N ARG A 133 12.38 14.44 0.12
CA ARG A 133 12.13 13.17 0.81
C ARG A 133 13.08 12.92 1.98
N GLU A 134 14.31 13.44 1.95
CA GLU A 134 15.30 13.15 3.00
C GLU A 134 14.85 13.65 4.38
N LYS A 135 14.13 14.79 4.46
CA LYS A 135 13.69 15.37 5.74
C LYS A 135 12.83 14.41 6.58
N VAL A 136 11.88 13.70 5.97
CA VAL A 136 11.06 12.70 6.67
C VAL A 136 11.85 11.45 7.04
N LEU A 137 12.83 11.05 6.22
CA LEU A 137 13.70 9.90 6.52
C LEU A 137 14.62 10.19 7.71
N ASP A 138 15.12 11.41 7.83
CA ASP A 138 15.93 11.84 8.97
C ASP A 138 15.12 11.83 10.28
N VAL A 139 13.83 12.20 10.22
CA VAL A 139 12.91 12.11 11.35
C VAL A 139 12.62 10.64 11.71
N LEU A 140 12.38 9.79 10.71
CA LEU A 140 12.18 8.35 10.92
C LEU A 140 13.43 7.69 11.52
N GLU A 141 14.63 8.08 11.08
CA GLU A 141 15.89 7.65 11.67
C GLU A 141 16.04 8.10 13.11
N LEU A 142 15.74 9.37 13.41
CA LEU A 142 15.79 9.90 14.76
C LEU A 142 14.89 9.13 15.72
N ILE A 143 13.67 8.77 15.29
CA ILE A 143 12.69 8.06 16.11
C ILE A 143 13.04 6.57 16.27
N SER A 144 13.38 5.91 15.16
CA SER A 144 13.45 4.44 15.11
C SER A 144 14.87 3.87 15.11
N GLY A 145 15.87 4.69 14.78
CA GLY A 145 17.26 4.31 14.54
C GLY A 145 17.55 3.76 13.14
N ASN A 146 16.58 3.82 12.21
CA ASN A 146 16.75 3.38 10.83
C ASN A 146 15.90 4.24 9.88
N ARG A 147 16.34 4.39 8.63
CA ARG A 147 15.68 5.23 7.61
C ARG A 147 14.53 4.55 6.89
N ILE A 148 14.52 3.21 6.84
CA ILE A 148 13.56 2.43 6.04
C ILE A 148 12.88 1.32 6.84
N ASN A 149 13.63 0.56 7.64
CA ASN A 149 13.08 -0.53 8.45
C ASN A 149 13.13 -0.14 9.93
N TYR A 150 12.03 0.41 10.41
CA TYR A 150 11.87 1.10 11.68
C TYR A 150 11.69 0.14 12.87
N SER A 151 11.09 -1.03 12.64
CA SER A 151 10.71 -2.02 13.66
C SER A 151 9.96 -1.41 14.86
N MET A 152 9.09 -0.44 14.60
CA MET A 152 8.37 0.32 15.62
C MET A 152 7.16 -0.42 16.20
N TYR A 153 6.51 -1.29 15.43
CA TYR A 153 5.26 -1.91 15.85
C TYR A 153 5.48 -3.21 16.58
N MET A 154 4.61 -3.50 17.55
CA MET A 154 4.56 -4.73 18.31
C MET A 154 3.12 -5.21 18.43
N ILE A 155 2.89 -6.52 18.53
CA ILE A 155 1.56 -7.03 18.85
C ILE A 155 1.18 -6.53 20.26
N GLY A 156 0.12 -5.74 20.35
CA GLY A 156 -0.35 -5.06 21.55
C GLY A 156 0.23 -3.66 21.78
N GLY A 157 0.93 -3.05 20.81
CA GLY A 157 1.38 -1.66 20.93
C GLY A 157 2.57 -1.27 20.05
N VAL A 158 3.53 -0.52 20.61
CA VAL A 158 4.74 -0.05 19.95
C VAL A 158 5.99 -0.37 20.78
N ARG A 159 7.14 -0.48 20.11
CA ARG A 159 8.43 -0.81 20.72
C ARG A 159 9.02 0.35 21.53
N ARG A 160 8.91 1.57 20.99
CA ARG A 160 9.56 2.77 21.55
C ARG A 160 8.53 3.88 21.66
N ASP A 161 8.71 4.68 22.71
CA ASP A 161 7.93 5.90 22.91
C ASP A 161 8.58 7.10 22.19
N LEU A 162 7.81 8.16 21.99
CA LEU A 162 8.28 9.45 21.48
C LEU A 162 8.86 10.30 22.62
N LYS A 163 10.04 10.85 22.40
CA LYS A 163 10.70 11.82 23.29
C LYS A 163 10.36 13.24 22.86
N GLU A 164 10.57 14.20 23.75
CA GLU A 164 10.39 15.63 23.44
C GLU A 164 11.20 16.07 22.21
N SER A 165 12.44 15.57 22.07
CA SER A 165 13.27 15.84 20.89
C SER A 165 12.67 15.32 19.59
N HIS A 166 11.91 14.22 19.62
CA HIS A 166 11.23 13.68 18.45
C HIS A 166 10.04 14.57 18.08
N ILE A 167 9.27 15.02 19.08
CA ILE A 167 8.13 15.92 18.88
C ILE A 167 8.58 17.24 18.26
N LYS A 168 9.67 17.82 18.76
CA LYS A 168 10.26 19.02 18.16
C LYS A 168 10.65 18.81 16.70
N ALA A 169 11.33 17.71 16.38
CA ALA A 169 11.73 17.40 15.00
C ALA A 169 10.53 17.19 14.07
N LEU A 170 9.44 16.59 14.58
CA LEU A 170 8.19 16.44 13.84
C LEU A 170 7.54 17.80 13.53
N LYS A 171 7.50 18.73 14.51
CA LYS A 171 6.98 20.09 14.29
C LYS A 171 7.79 20.87 13.24
N GLU A 172 9.12 20.81 13.31
CA GLU A 172 9.98 21.40 12.28
C GLU A 172 9.80 20.77 10.89
N MET A 173 9.48 19.47 10.85
CA MET A 173 9.19 18.75 9.60
C MET A 173 7.82 19.16 9.03
N ILE A 174 6.81 19.37 9.88
CA ILE A 174 5.49 19.90 9.47
C ILE A 174 5.67 21.25 8.78
N ASP A 175 6.37 22.19 9.43
CA ASP A 175 6.62 23.53 8.87
C ASP A 175 7.32 23.45 7.51
N TYR A 176 8.32 22.57 7.40
CA TYR A 176 9.03 22.33 6.14
C TYR A 176 8.08 21.83 5.04
N TYR A 177 7.25 20.83 5.31
CA TYR A 177 6.37 20.25 4.29
C TYR A 177 5.18 21.15 3.92
N ARG A 178 4.72 22.04 4.81
CA ARG A 178 3.72 23.05 4.44
C ARG A 178 4.22 23.97 3.33
N ILE A 179 5.50 24.32 3.34
CA ILE A 179 6.14 25.13 2.29
C ILE A 179 6.47 24.24 1.08
N PHE A 180 7.21 23.16 1.31
CA PHE A 180 7.71 22.31 0.23
C PHE A 180 6.59 21.66 -0.60
N ASN A 181 5.49 21.23 0.02
CA ASN A 181 4.36 20.67 -0.72
C ASN A 181 3.64 21.73 -1.57
N GLN A 182 3.60 22.98 -1.12
CA GLN A 182 3.05 24.07 -1.94
C GLN A 182 3.93 24.34 -3.17
N GLU A 183 5.25 24.29 -3.01
CA GLU A 183 6.20 24.36 -4.14
C GLU A 183 6.01 23.16 -5.09
N MET A 184 5.86 21.95 -4.55
CA MET A 184 5.58 20.75 -5.34
C MET A 184 4.30 20.93 -6.15
N LYS A 185 3.20 21.40 -5.55
CA LYS A 185 1.93 21.63 -6.27
C LYS A 185 2.11 22.62 -7.42
N ASN A 186 2.83 23.72 -7.19
CA ASN A 186 3.10 24.70 -8.24
C ASN A 186 3.89 24.06 -9.40
N LEU A 187 4.95 23.30 -9.11
CA LEU A 187 5.79 22.68 -10.14
C LEU A 187 5.08 21.58 -10.92
N PHE A 188 4.35 20.69 -10.23
CA PHE A 188 3.66 19.57 -10.89
C PHE A 188 2.37 19.99 -11.59
N LEU A 189 1.57 20.86 -10.98
CA LEU A 189 0.21 21.12 -11.45
C LEU A 189 0.14 22.29 -12.44
N ALA A 190 1.05 23.27 -12.34
CA ALA A 190 1.09 24.41 -13.24
C ALA A 190 1.97 24.20 -14.48
N ASP A 191 2.85 23.20 -14.48
CA ASP A 191 3.73 22.94 -15.64
C ASP A 191 2.93 22.37 -16.83
N PRO A 192 2.92 23.07 -17.98
CA PRO A 192 2.13 22.65 -19.15
C PRO A 192 2.68 21.39 -19.81
N VAL A 193 3.98 21.14 -19.72
CA VAL A 193 4.62 19.96 -20.34
C VAL A 193 4.33 18.72 -19.49
N TYR A 194 4.41 18.81 -18.17
CA TYR A 194 3.99 17.76 -17.26
C TYR A 194 2.52 17.39 -17.50
N LYS A 195 1.63 18.40 -17.55
CA LYS A 195 0.22 18.19 -17.86
C LYS A 195 0.02 17.52 -19.21
N ALA A 196 0.70 17.96 -20.27
CA ALA A 196 0.60 17.37 -21.60
C ALA A 196 1.07 15.90 -21.66
N ARG A 197 1.97 15.47 -20.77
CA ARG A 197 2.52 14.11 -20.74
C ARG A 197 1.80 13.16 -19.77
N THR A 198 0.87 13.66 -18.97
CA THR A 198 0.18 12.87 -17.93
C THR A 198 -1.34 12.92 -18.03
N ARG A 199 -1.92 14.02 -18.54
CA ARG A 199 -3.34 14.15 -18.81
C ARG A 199 -3.71 13.30 -20.03
N GLY A 200 -4.72 12.44 -19.89
CA GLY A 200 -5.12 11.51 -20.95
C GLY A 200 -4.24 10.27 -21.10
N VAL A 201 -3.22 10.09 -20.25
CA VAL A 201 -2.32 8.92 -20.29
C VAL A 201 -2.63 7.98 -19.13
N ALA A 202 -2.70 6.68 -19.41
CA ALA A 202 -3.11 5.66 -18.43
C ALA A 202 -4.52 5.91 -17.84
N GLN A 203 -5.51 6.17 -18.70
CA GLN A 203 -6.88 6.51 -18.27
C GLN A 203 -7.64 5.28 -17.76
N LEU A 204 -7.83 5.19 -16.45
CA LEU A 204 -8.66 4.18 -15.81
C LEU A 204 -10.05 4.73 -15.51
N SER A 205 -11.07 4.26 -16.24
CA SER A 205 -12.45 4.66 -15.95
C SER A 205 -12.92 4.13 -14.60
N LYS A 206 -13.88 4.82 -13.97
CA LYS A 206 -14.50 4.40 -12.71
C LYS A 206 -15.08 2.98 -12.77
N GLU A 207 -15.74 2.63 -13.88
CA GLU A 207 -16.32 1.30 -14.10
C GLU A 207 -15.23 0.22 -14.18
N MET A 208 -14.15 0.50 -14.94
CA MET A 208 -13.04 -0.43 -15.04
C MET A 208 -12.30 -0.57 -13.70
N ALA A 209 -12.11 0.52 -12.97
CA ALA A 209 -11.51 0.51 -11.64
C ALA A 209 -12.27 -0.42 -10.67
N LEU A 210 -13.60 -0.39 -10.69
CA LEU A 210 -14.43 -1.34 -9.93
C LEU A 210 -14.25 -2.78 -10.43
N LYS A 211 -14.26 -2.99 -11.74
CA LYS A 211 -14.14 -4.33 -12.36
C LYS A 211 -12.80 -5.00 -12.04
N VAL A 212 -11.71 -4.24 -12.02
CA VAL A 212 -10.36 -4.75 -11.70
C VAL A 212 -10.04 -4.71 -10.20
N ASN A 213 -11.00 -4.28 -9.38
CA ASN A 213 -10.85 -4.10 -7.94
C ASN A 213 -9.68 -3.17 -7.57
N ALA A 214 -9.52 -2.05 -8.28
CA ALA A 214 -8.50 -1.06 -7.95
C ALA A 214 -8.74 -0.49 -6.54
N VAL A 215 -7.65 -0.19 -5.83
CA VAL A 215 -7.66 0.33 -4.45
C VAL A 215 -6.72 1.52 -4.30
N GLY A 216 -6.93 2.32 -3.25
CA GLY A 216 -6.02 3.39 -2.88
C GLY A 216 -5.99 4.57 -3.83
N PRO A 217 -4.82 5.23 -4.00
CA PRO A 217 -4.67 6.36 -4.91
C PRO A 217 -5.06 6.03 -6.35
N THR A 218 -4.88 4.79 -6.80
CA THR A 218 -5.30 4.31 -8.13
C THR A 218 -6.82 4.38 -8.29
N ALA A 219 -7.58 3.91 -7.30
CA ALA A 219 -9.04 3.97 -7.32
C ALA A 219 -9.54 5.41 -7.17
N ARG A 220 -8.92 6.17 -6.26
CA ARG A 220 -9.23 7.58 -6.02
C ARG A 220 -8.98 8.45 -7.25
N ALA A 221 -7.90 8.19 -8.00
CA ALA A 221 -7.63 8.86 -9.27
C ALA A 221 -8.74 8.61 -10.30
N ALA A 222 -9.30 7.39 -10.34
CA ALA A 222 -10.48 7.05 -11.16
C ALA A 222 -11.82 7.61 -10.61
N GLY A 223 -11.78 8.41 -9.53
CA GLY A 223 -12.94 9.06 -8.93
C GLY A 223 -13.70 8.21 -7.91
N LEU A 224 -13.17 7.06 -7.49
CA LEU A 224 -13.74 6.25 -6.41
C LEU A 224 -13.26 6.79 -5.06
N ARG A 225 -14.14 7.44 -4.31
CA ARG A 225 -13.85 7.83 -2.92
C ARG A 225 -13.93 6.60 -2.01
N MET A 226 -12.81 5.91 -1.86
CA MET A 226 -12.60 4.83 -0.90
C MET A 226 -11.31 5.09 -0.13
N ASP A 227 -11.33 4.87 1.17
CA ASP A 227 -10.16 4.97 2.04
C ASP A 227 -10.47 4.24 3.35
N ILE A 228 -9.69 3.22 3.71
CA ILE A 228 -9.98 2.44 4.93
C ILE A 228 -9.93 3.31 6.18
N ARG A 229 -9.09 4.35 6.20
CA ARG A 229 -8.99 5.25 7.36
C ARG A 229 -10.29 6.02 7.59
N GLN A 230 -11.07 6.25 6.53
CA GLN A 230 -12.39 6.89 6.57
C GLN A 230 -13.52 5.85 6.75
N ASP A 231 -13.49 4.78 5.97
CA ASP A 231 -14.60 3.83 5.86
C ASP A 231 -14.65 2.84 7.03
N ILE A 232 -13.49 2.43 7.55
CA ILE A 232 -13.34 1.52 8.68
C ILE A 232 -12.21 2.05 9.59
N PRO A 233 -12.42 3.20 10.25
CA PRO A 233 -11.36 3.84 11.03
C PRO A 233 -10.83 2.93 12.14
N TYR A 234 -9.53 3.00 12.38
CA TYR A 234 -8.80 2.21 13.37
C TYR A 234 -7.73 3.06 14.05
N ASP A 235 -7.29 2.64 15.24
CA ASP A 235 -6.32 3.39 16.06
C ASP A 235 -6.71 4.89 16.11
N ALA A 236 -5.75 5.82 16.03
CA ALA A 236 -6.06 7.25 16.11
C ALA A 236 -6.80 7.82 14.90
N TYR A 237 -6.95 7.06 13.79
CA TYR A 237 -7.79 7.53 12.67
C TYR A 237 -9.28 7.58 13.06
N ALA A 238 -9.69 6.86 14.11
CA ALA A 238 -11.05 6.95 14.66
C ALA A 238 -11.36 8.30 15.33
N ASP A 239 -10.32 9.03 15.75
CA ASP A 239 -10.46 10.34 16.38
C ASP A 239 -10.34 11.49 15.37
N ILE A 240 -10.12 11.19 14.08
CA ILE A 240 -9.78 12.17 13.05
C ILE A 240 -10.74 12.03 11.86
N GLU A 241 -11.23 13.15 11.35
CA GLU A 241 -12.05 13.16 10.13
C GLU A 241 -11.15 13.03 8.88
N VAL A 242 -10.73 11.81 8.58
CA VAL A 242 -9.98 11.50 7.36
C VAL A 242 -10.92 11.52 6.16
N ARG A 243 -10.48 12.15 5.06
CA ARG A 243 -11.27 12.22 3.82
C ARG A 243 -10.46 11.72 2.63
N GLY A 244 -10.95 10.67 1.96
CA GLY A 244 -10.32 10.17 0.75
C GLY A 244 -10.24 11.26 -0.33
N ILE A 245 -9.03 11.65 -0.72
CA ILE A 245 -8.76 12.70 -1.72
C ILE A 245 -9.13 12.20 -3.11
N VAL A 246 -9.91 12.97 -3.87
CA VAL A 246 -10.32 12.60 -5.23
C VAL A 246 -10.24 13.81 -6.18
N PRO A 247 -9.94 13.63 -7.48
CA PRO A 247 -9.71 14.74 -8.41
C PRO A 247 -10.91 15.71 -8.54
N GLN A 248 -12.14 15.19 -8.51
CA GLN A 248 -13.35 16.00 -8.63
C GLN A 248 -13.52 17.05 -7.51
N ASP A 249 -12.90 16.85 -6.35
CA ASP A 249 -12.93 17.83 -5.27
C ASP A 249 -11.94 18.98 -5.48
N ILE A 250 -10.91 18.75 -6.32
CA ILE A 250 -9.79 19.68 -6.52
C ILE A 250 -9.97 20.46 -7.81
N VAL A 251 -10.27 19.77 -8.91
CA VAL A 251 -10.36 20.36 -10.26
C VAL A 251 -11.77 20.26 -10.88
N GLY A 252 -12.73 19.64 -10.20
CA GLY A 252 -14.14 19.55 -10.65
C GLY A 252 -14.45 18.43 -11.66
N GLU A 253 -13.41 17.75 -12.17
CA GLU A 253 -13.53 16.70 -13.18
C GLU A 253 -12.59 15.53 -12.89
N VAL A 254 -12.84 14.38 -13.54
CA VAL A 254 -12.07 13.13 -13.37
C VAL A 254 -11.83 12.49 -14.73
N TYR A 255 -10.56 12.19 -15.01
CA TYR A 255 -10.11 11.46 -16.20
C TYR A 255 -9.54 10.09 -15.85
N GLY A 256 -9.12 9.87 -14.60
CA GLY A 256 -8.54 8.61 -14.15
C GLY A 256 -7.11 8.37 -14.64
N ASP A 257 -6.39 9.42 -15.00
CA ASP A 257 -5.07 9.35 -15.63
C ASP A 257 -3.90 9.62 -14.66
N ALA A 258 -2.68 9.61 -15.19
CA ALA A 258 -1.47 9.88 -14.41
C ALA A 258 -1.45 11.28 -13.76
N TYR A 259 -2.14 12.26 -14.32
CA TYR A 259 -2.26 13.58 -13.70
C TYR A 259 -3.20 13.53 -12.50
N ASP A 260 -4.34 12.85 -12.60
CA ASP A 260 -5.26 12.64 -11.48
C ASP A 260 -4.62 11.83 -10.35
N ALA A 261 -3.80 10.83 -10.69
CA ALA A 261 -3.00 10.09 -9.72
C ALA A 261 -1.95 10.98 -9.02
N THR A 262 -1.46 12.01 -9.71
CA THR A 262 -0.57 13.06 -9.15
C THR A 262 -1.33 13.93 -8.16
N LEU A 263 -2.53 14.39 -8.54
CA LEU A 263 -3.42 15.18 -7.67
C LEU A 263 -3.73 14.46 -6.37
N VAL A 264 -4.11 13.18 -6.44
CA VAL A 264 -4.44 12.42 -5.22
C VAL A 264 -3.25 12.37 -4.26
N ARG A 265 -2.08 11.96 -4.74
CA ARG A 265 -0.90 11.76 -3.88
C ARG A 265 -0.33 13.06 -3.33
N ILE A 266 -0.35 14.16 -4.10
CA ILE A 266 0.21 15.44 -3.64
C ILE A 266 -0.67 16.11 -2.57
N TYR A 267 -1.99 15.96 -2.66
CA TYR A 267 -2.92 16.46 -1.64
C TYR A 267 -3.04 15.50 -0.44
N GLU A 268 -2.78 14.20 -0.61
CA GLU A 268 -2.63 13.27 0.51
C GLU A 268 -1.44 13.65 1.41
N ILE A 269 -0.38 14.27 0.88
CA ILE A 269 0.74 14.77 1.69
C ILE A 269 0.27 15.85 2.67
N ASP A 270 -0.58 16.81 2.27
CA ASP A 270 -1.11 17.82 3.21
C ASP A 270 -1.94 17.15 4.30
N GLN A 271 -2.81 16.22 3.91
CA GLN A 271 -3.66 15.53 4.87
C GLN A 271 -2.83 14.69 5.86
N SER A 272 -1.75 14.05 5.40
CA SER A 272 -0.79 13.37 6.29
C SER A 272 -0.14 14.34 7.28
N VAL A 273 0.25 15.54 6.82
CA VAL A 273 0.84 16.56 7.69
C VAL A 273 -0.16 17.01 8.76
N ASP A 274 -1.41 17.25 8.38
CA ASP A 274 -2.48 17.65 9.30
C ASP A 274 -2.82 16.52 10.31
N ILE A 275 -2.84 15.26 9.86
CA ILE A 275 -3.03 14.09 10.74
C ILE A 275 -1.88 13.99 11.77
N ILE A 276 -0.63 14.15 11.32
CA ILE A 276 0.54 14.09 12.22
C ILE A 276 0.47 15.22 13.26
N GLU A 277 0.14 16.44 12.84
CA GLU A 277 -0.01 17.59 13.74
C GLU A 277 -1.09 17.31 14.80
N TYR A 278 -2.26 16.85 14.38
CA TYR A 278 -3.34 16.47 15.29
C TYR A 278 -2.90 15.40 16.30
N CYS A 279 -2.24 14.34 15.83
CA CYS A 279 -1.77 13.27 16.71
C CYS A 279 -0.71 13.74 17.72
N ILE A 280 0.12 14.72 17.37
CA ILE A 280 1.12 15.30 18.27
C ILE A 280 0.43 16.11 19.36
N ASP A 281 -0.50 16.98 18.97
CA ASP A 281 -1.15 17.91 19.91
C ASP A 281 -2.15 17.20 20.84
N ASN A 282 -2.66 16.03 20.43
CA ASN A 282 -3.59 15.20 21.21
C ASN A 282 -2.96 13.90 21.73
N LEU A 283 -1.64 13.77 21.73
CA LEU A 283 -0.94 12.54 22.13
C LEU A 283 -1.22 12.18 23.60
N PRO A 284 -1.96 11.09 23.90
CA PRO A 284 -2.30 10.77 25.29
C PRO A 284 -1.09 10.23 26.06
N GLU A 285 -1.05 10.47 27.36
CA GLU A 285 -0.11 9.79 28.26
C GLU A 285 -0.53 8.33 28.50
N GLY A 286 0.42 7.49 28.91
CA GLY A 286 0.14 6.13 29.36
C GLY A 286 1.07 5.06 28.80
N LYS A 287 0.62 3.82 28.87
CA LYS A 287 1.40 2.65 28.44
C LYS A 287 1.55 2.63 26.92
N ILE A 288 2.67 2.11 26.44
CA ILE A 288 2.91 1.90 25.00
C ILE A 288 2.71 0.44 24.54
N MET A 289 2.51 -0.49 25.48
CA MET A 289 2.23 -1.90 25.20
C MET A 289 1.21 -2.47 26.17
N ALA A 290 0.26 -3.25 25.66
CA ALA A 290 -0.71 -4.00 26.43
C ALA A 290 -0.05 -5.17 27.18
N ILE A 291 0.86 -5.89 26.53
CA ILE A 291 1.61 -7.02 27.10
C ILE A 291 3.12 -6.80 26.90
N PRO A 292 3.81 -6.16 27.86
CA PRO A 292 5.24 -5.85 27.71
C PRO A 292 6.17 -7.09 27.70
N ASN A 293 5.74 -8.19 28.33
CA ASN A 293 6.56 -9.39 28.45
C ASN A 293 6.31 -10.34 27.25
N TYR A 294 7.33 -10.51 26.40
CA TYR A 294 7.27 -11.37 25.21
C TYR A 294 6.95 -12.83 25.51
N VAL A 295 7.42 -13.37 26.63
CA VAL A 295 7.14 -14.76 27.02
C VAL A 295 5.66 -14.94 27.32
N VAL A 296 5.05 -13.95 27.99
CA VAL A 296 3.61 -13.94 28.28
C VAL A 296 2.80 -13.81 27.00
N LEU A 297 3.21 -12.92 26.09
CA LEU A 297 2.57 -12.75 24.78
C LEU A 297 2.61 -14.05 23.97
N LEU A 298 3.79 -14.67 23.80
CA LEU A 298 3.94 -15.92 23.05
C LEU A 298 3.16 -17.08 23.69
N SER A 299 3.10 -17.13 25.02
CA SER A 299 2.28 -18.11 25.75
C SER A 299 0.78 -17.92 25.49
N LYS A 300 0.29 -16.67 25.46
CA LYS A 300 -1.10 -16.36 25.09
C LYS A 300 -1.39 -16.76 23.64
N ILE A 301 -0.50 -16.44 22.70
CA ILE A 301 -0.62 -16.84 21.29
C ILE A 301 -0.73 -18.36 21.17
N LYS A 302 0.18 -19.09 21.82
CA LYS A 302 0.21 -20.55 21.79
C LYS A 302 -1.09 -21.19 22.29
N ARG A 303 -1.83 -20.53 23.17
CA ARG A 303 -3.09 -21.04 23.74
C ARG A 303 -4.34 -20.49 23.03
N THR A 304 -4.18 -19.55 22.10
CA THR A 304 -5.31 -18.90 21.45
C THR A 304 -5.66 -19.58 20.14
N LYS A 305 -6.93 -19.94 19.99
CA LYS A 305 -7.52 -20.35 18.72
C LYS A 305 -8.42 -19.22 18.22
N GLY A 306 -8.04 -18.59 17.13
CA GLY A 306 -8.72 -17.39 16.64
C GLY A 306 -8.32 -17.04 15.21
N GLU A 307 -9.18 -16.29 14.54
CA GLU A 307 -8.96 -15.75 13.20
C GLU A 307 -9.10 -14.22 13.25
N GLY A 308 -8.32 -13.52 12.44
CA GLY A 308 -8.33 -12.05 12.44
C GLY A 308 -7.92 -11.49 11.08
N ILE A 309 -8.53 -10.36 10.74
CA ILE A 309 -8.22 -9.59 9.53
C ILE A 309 -7.71 -8.23 9.98
N GLY A 310 -6.46 -7.94 9.65
CA GLY A 310 -5.90 -6.61 9.78
C GLY A 310 -5.91 -5.91 8.43
N ALA A 311 -6.43 -4.70 8.40
CA ALA A 311 -6.47 -3.84 7.23
C ALA A 311 -5.78 -2.53 7.55
N HIS A 312 -5.10 -1.96 6.56
CA HIS A 312 -4.46 -0.65 6.66
C HIS A 312 -4.53 0.02 5.27
N GLU A 313 -4.77 1.32 5.24
CA GLU A 313 -4.63 2.10 4.00
C GLU A 313 -3.15 2.39 3.77
N ALA A 314 -2.42 1.48 3.11
CA ALA A 314 -1.05 1.75 2.73
C ALA A 314 -0.99 2.93 1.74
N PRO A 315 0.19 3.54 1.51
CA PRO A 315 0.32 4.64 0.54
C PRO A 315 -0.01 4.25 -0.92
N ARG A 316 -0.17 2.95 -1.20
CA ARG A 316 -0.59 2.39 -2.50
C ARG A 316 -2.04 1.89 -2.49
N GLY A 317 -2.71 1.95 -1.35
CA GLY A 317 -4.08 1.48 -1.14
C GLY A 317 -4.24 0.43 -0.07
N GLU A 318 -5.38 -0.25 -0.10
CA GLU A 318 -5.73 -1.27 0.88
C GLU A 318 -4.71 -2.41 0.94
N VAL A 319 -4.10 -2.59 2.12
CA VAL A 319 -3.31 -3.78 2.46
C VAL A 319 -4.06 -4.58 3.52
N ILE A 320 -4.26 -5.87 3.25
CA ILE A 320 -4.95 -6.79 4.16
C ILE A 320 -4.02 -7.94 4.53
N HIS A 321 -3.98 -8.27 5.82
CA HIS A 321 -3.37 -9.50 6.32
C HIS A 321 -4.42 -10.32 7.04
N TYR A 322 -4.56 -11.58 6.64
CA TYR A 322 -5.38 -12.57 7.31
C TYR A 322 -4.52 -13.49 8.16
N PHE A 323 -4.97 -13.73 9.39
CA PHE A 323 -4.31 -14.59 10.36
C PHE A 323 -5.24 -15.68 10.88
N LYS A 324 -4.66 -16.85 11.12
CA LYS A 324 -5.26 -17.92 11.91
C LYS A 324 -4.26 -18.45 12.91
N TYR A 325 -4.65 -18.48 14.18
CA TYR A 325 -3.95 -19.19 15.24
C TYR A 325 -4.74 -20.45 15.61
N ASP A 326 -4.04 -21.58 15.72
CA ASP A 326 -4.65 -22.90 15.95
C ASP A 326 -4.63 -23.34 17.41
N GLY A 327 -4.01 -22.56 18.30
CA GLY A 327 -3.86 -22.90 19.72
C GLY A 327 -2.83 -23.99 20.02
N THR A 328 -1.89 -24.26 19.10
CA THR A 328 -0.85 -25.29 19.29
C THR A 328 0.58 -24.73 19.22
N ARG A 329 0.77 -23.59 18.56
CA ARG A 329 2.06 -22.98 18.21
C ARG A 329 2.08 -21.49 18.54
N ASP A 330 3.28 -20.95 18.75
CA ASP A 330 3.53 -19.56 19.15
C ASP A 330 3.61 -18.57 17.96
N GLY A 331 3.19 -19.00 16.78
CA GLY A 331 3.12 -18.20 15.55
C GLY A 331 1.89 -18.57 14.71
N PRO A 332 1.57 -17.81 13.66
CA PRO A 332 0.36 -18.01 12.88
C PRO A 332 0.38 -19.35 12.13
N ALA A 333 -0.68 -20.13 12.26
CA ALA A 333 -0.89 -21.36 11.49
C ALA A 333 -1.19 -21.03 10.02
N VAL A 334 -1.92 -19.93 9.78
CA VAL A 334 -2.11 -19.34 8.45
C VAL A 334 -1.78 -17.86 8.55
N TRP A 335 -0.98 -17.37 7.60
CA TRP A 335 -0.76 -15.95 7.37
C TRP A 335 -0.83 -15.69 5.88
N LYS A 336 -1.82 -14.88 5.46
CA LYS A 336 -2.01 -14.50 4.07
C LYS A 336 -1.95 -12.98 3.93
N VAL A 337 -1.16 -12.50 2.98
CA VAL A 337 -1.03 -11.08 2.65
C VAL A 337 -1.71 -10.81 1.32
N VAL A 338 -2.53 -9.77 1.30
CA VAL A 338 -3.10 -9.15 0.11
C VAL A 338 -2.57 -7.73 0.07
N ALA A 339 -1.61 -7.47 -0.82
CA ALA A 339 -0.99 -6.16 -0.97
C ALA A 339 -1.77 -5.31 -1.98
N PRO A 340 -1.69 -3.96 -1.91
CA PRO A 340 -2.43 -3.09 -2.82
C PRO A 340 -2.04 -3.32 -4.28
N SER A 341 -0.75 -3.53 -4.54
CA SER A 341 -0.23 -3.82 -5.88
C SER A 341 -0.82 -5.10 -6.48
N TYR A 342 -1.23 -6.07 -5.68
CA TYR A 342 -1.86 -7.31 -6.18
C TYR A 342 -3.20 -7.04 -6.88
N ASN A 343 -3.94 -6.07 -6.37
CA ASN A 343 -5.21 -5.63 -6.95
C ASN A 343 -4.96 -4.65 -8.10
N ASN A 344 -4.14 -3.62 -7.86
CA ASN A 344 -3.92 -2.54 -8.81
C ASN A 344 -3.22 -2.99 -10.11
N ILE A 345 -2.38 -4.02 -10.08
CA ILE A 345 -1.69 -4.54 -11.28
C ILE A 345 -2.65 -5.03 -12.37
N ASN A 346 -3.89 -5.39 -12.00
CA ASN A 346 -4.89 -5.82 -12.96
C ASN A 346 -5.40 -4.69 -13.86
N SER A 347 -5.09 -3.43 -13.53
CA SER A 347 -5.38 -2.28 -14.40
C SER A 347 -4.43 -2.18 -15.59
N TRP A 348 -3.21 -2.72 -15.53
CA TRP A 348 -2.21 -2.54 -16.59
C TRP A 348 -2.67 -3.06 -17.95
N ALA A 349 -3.22 -4.27 -18.03
CA ALA A 349 -3.65 -4.80 -19.32
C ALA A 349 -4.75 -3.92 -19.97
N PRO A 350 -5.85 -3.55 -19.26
CA PRO A 350 -6.81 -2.57 -19.77
C PRO A 350 -6.20 -1.22 -20.17
N LEU A 351 -5.21 -0.71 -19.43
CA LEU A 351 -4.57 0.58 -19.71
C LEU A 351 -3.60 0.53 -20.90
N LEU A 352 -2.95 -0.61 -21.13
CA LEU A 352 -1.98 -0.81 -22.21
C LEU A 352 -2.66 -1.16 -23.54
N LEU A 353 -3.82 -1.80 -23.53
CA LEU A 353 -4.54 -2.14 -24.75
C LEU A 353 -4.98 -0.88 -25.51
N GLY A 354 -4.50 -0.74 -26.74
CA GLY A 354 -4.76 0.42 -27.60
C GLY A 354 -3.85 1.63 -27.34
N ALA A 355 -3.03 1.59 -26.27
CA ALA A 355 -2.01 2.60 -25.98
C ALA A 355 -0.79 2.44 -26.87
N GLU A 356 0.09 3.43 -26.85
CA GLU A 356 1.36 3.39 -27.57
C GLU A 356 2.44 2.69 -26.74
N VAL A 357 3.43 2.10 -27.40
CA VAL A 357 4.58 1.46 -26.72
C VAL A 357 5.29 2.45 -25.78
N ALA A 358 5.33 3.73 -26.14
CA ALA A 358 5.93 4.79 -25.33
C ALA A 358 5.19 5.07 -24.01
N ASP A 359 3.92 4.67 -23.89
CA ASP A 359 3.11 4.86 -22.67
C ASP A 359 3.37 3.78 -21.62
N ILE A 360 4.01 2.66 -21.99
CA ILE A 360 4.25 1.53 -21.10
C ILE A 360 4.89 1.96 -19.76
N PRO A 361 5.96 2.77 -19.73
CA PRO A 361 6.58 3.16 -18.48
C PRO A 361 5.64 3.97 -17.57
N VAL A 362 4.85 4.88 -18.15
CA VAL A 362 3.90 5.71 -17.40
C VAL A 362 2.75 4.86 -16.85
N VAL A 363 2.20 3.96 -17.67
CA VAL A 363 1.15 3.02 -17.23
C VAL A 363 1.65 2.09 -16.13
N VAL A 364 2.89 1.62 -16.23
CA VAL A 364 3.50 0.81 -15.18
C VAL A 364 3.66 1.63 -13.89
N ALA A 365 4.20 2.83 -13.98
CA ALA A 365 4.42 3.71 -12.84
C ALA A 365 3.11 4.20 -12.20
N TYR A 366 2.02 4.37 -12.97
CA TYR A 366 0.72 4.88 -12.54
C TYR A 366 0.21 4.27 -11.23
N ILE A 367 0.35 2.95 -11.06
CA ILE A 367 -0.15 2.24 -9.88
C ILE A 367 0.81 2.19 -8.69
N ASP A 368 2.02 2.73 -8.84
CA ASP A 368 3.13 2.58 -7.87
C ASP A 368 3.39 1.10 -7.50
N PRO A 369 3.79 0.26 -8.48
CA PRO A 369 3.89 -1.18 -8.26
C PRO A 369 5.02 -1.52 -7.30
N CYS A 370 4.81 -2.56 -6.49
CA CYS A 370 5.89 -3.25 -5.80
C CYS A 370 5.79 -4.75 -6.06
N MET A 371 6.73 -5.30 -6.84
CA MET A 371 6.69 -6.72 -7.21
C MET A 371 7.02 -7.60 -6.00
N CYS A 372 7.87 -7.10 -5.09
CA CYS A 372 8.11 -7.74 -3.81
C CYS A 372 6.83 -7.91 -2.96
N CYS A 373 5.83 -7.03 -3.10
CA CYS A 373 4.53 -7.12 -2.44
C CYS A 373 3.55 -8.02 -3.21
N ASN A 374 3.50 -7.85 -4.52
CA ASN A 374 2.58 -8.55 -5.43
C ASN A 374 2.88 -10.05 -5.55
N ASP A 375 4.15 -10.43 -5.65
CA ASP A 375 4.56 -11.79 -6.03
C ASP A 375 4.29 -12.78 -4.89
N ARG A 376 3.05 -13.27 -4.87
CA ARG A 376 2.51 -14.19 -3.88
C ARG A 376 1.95 -15.40 -4.60
N ILE A 377 2.26 -16.57 -4.07
CA ILE A 377 1.69 -17.83 -4.53
C ILE A 377 0.71 -18.33 -3.47
N ALA A 378 -0.49 -18.69 -3.90
CA ALA A 378 -1.41 -19.46 -3.07
C ALA A 378 -1.45 -20.87 -3.64
N VAL A 379 -0.93 -21.85 -2.91
CA VAL A 379 -1.12 -23.27 -3.22
C VAL A 379 -2.15 -23.80 -2.24
N VAL A 380 -3.38 -23.97 -2.71
CA VAL A 380 -4.45 -24.57 -1.90
C VAL A 380 -4.52 -26.06 -2.23
N ARG A 381 -4.53 -26.88 -1.20
CA ARG A 381 -4.75 -28.32 -1.32
C ARG A 381 -6.08 -28.68 -0.65
N ASP A 382 -6.83 -29.57 -1.27
CA ASP A 382 -8.04 -30.12 -0.64
C ASP A 382 -7.69 -31.12 0.47
N SER A 383 -8.71 -31.70 1.12
CA SER A 383 -8.55 -32.71 2.16
C SER A 383 -7.88 -34.00 1.68
N SER A 384 -7.80 -34.22 0.37
CA SER A 384 -7.08 -35.34 -0.26
C SER A 384 -5.63 -34.98 -0.64
N GLY A 385 -5.22 -33.73 -0.43
CA GLY A 385 -3.87 -33.23 -0.75
C GLY A 385 -3.69 -32.76 -2.19
N LYS A 386 -4.75 -32.79 -3.02
CA LYS A 386 -4.72 -32.37 -4.42
C LYS A 386 -4.75 -30.85 -4.53
N ILE A 387 -3.94 -30.30 -5.43
CA ILE A 387 -3.92 -28.85 -5.69
C ILE A 387 -5.24 -28.43 -6.33
N VAL A 388 -5.87 -27.41 -5.75
CA VAL A 388 -7.13 -26.84 -6.19
C VAL A 388 -6.84 -25.71 -7.17
N ASP A 389 -7.49 -25.72 -8.34
CA ASP A 389 -7.33 -24.68 -9.36
C ASP A 389 -8.11 -23.39 -8.99
N SER A 390 -7.78 -22.28 -9.65
CA SER A 390 -8.37 -20.96 -9.38
C SER A 390 -9.88 -20.92 -9.60
N THR A 391 -10.41 -21.65 -10.58
CA THR A 391 -11.85 -21.70 -10.87
C THR A 391 -12.60 -22.37 -9.73
N THR A 392 -12.06 -23.48 -9.24
CA THR A 392 -12.60 -24.19 -8.08
C THR A 392 -12.53 -23.32 -6.83
N LEU A 393 -11.41 -22.62 -6.59
CA LEU A 393 -11.30 -21.69 -5.45
C LEU A 393 -12.29 -20.53 -5.52
N HIS A 394 -12.49 -19.94 -6.71
CA HIS A 394 -13.46 -18.87 -6.89
C HIS A 394 -14.88 -19.37 -6.60
N ARG A 395 -15.26 -20.53 -7.14
CA ARG A 395 -16.56 -21.15 -6.85
C ARG A 395 -16.75 -21.38 -5.35
N MET A 396 -15.76 -21.96 -4.67
CA MET A 396 -15.81 -22.18 -3.21
C MET A 396 -15.91 -20.88 -2.42
N ALA A 397 -15.24 -19.81 -2.86
CA ALA A 397 -15.32 -18.50 -2.23
C ALA A 397 -16.72 -17.88 -2.38
N VAL A 398 -17.33 -18.00 -3.57
CA VAL A 398 -18.71 -17.56 -3.83
C VAL A 398 -19.69 -18.36 -2.97
N GLU A 399 -19.58 -19.69 -2.96
CA GLU A 399 -20.42 -20.59 -2.13
C GLU A 399 -20.30 -20.25 -0.64
N LYS A 400 -19.08 -20.04 -0.14
CA LYS A 400 -18.84 -19.63 1.25
C LYS A 400 -19.45 -18.26 1.53
N THR A 401 -19.31 -17.29 0.62
CA THR A 401 -19.89 -15.95 0.76
C THR A 401 -21.41 -16.01 0.82
N MET A 402 -22.04 -16.79 -0.06
CA MET A 402 -23.49 -17.01 -0.05
C MET A 402 -23.96 -17.66 1.26
N ARG A 403 -23.21 -18.64 1.77
CA ARG A 403 -23.49 -19.27 3.06
C ARG A 403 -23.42 -18.26 4.21
N ILE A 404 -22.35 -17.47 4.27
CA ILE A 404 -22.17 -16.42 5.31
C ILE A 404 -23.27 -15.36 5.21
N LYS A 405 -23.61 -14.89 4.01
CA LYS A 405 -24.72 -13.94 3.80
C LYS A 405 -26.03 -14.49 4.37
N LYS A 406 -26.32 -15.78 4.12
CA LYS A 406 -27.51 -16.46 4.66
C LYS A 406 -27.47 -16.56 6.19
N GLU A 407 -26.32 -16.91 6.77
CA GLU A 407 -26.12 -16.97 8.23
C GLU A 407 -26.29 -15.60 8.89
N LEU A 408 -25.85 -14.53 8.23
CA LEU A 408 -25.96 -13.14 8.71
C LEU A 408 -27.29 -12.46 8.38
N GLY A 409 -28.21 -13.13 7.66
CA GLY A 409 -29.52 -12.58 7.30
C GLY A 409 -29.48 -11.39 6.33
N VAL A 410 -28.37 -11.19 5.61
CA VAL A 410 -28.22 -10.10 4.64
C VAL A 410 -29.03 -10.46 3.39
N LYS A 411 -30.15 -9.76 3.16
CA LYS A 411 -30.95 -9.89 1.92
C LYS A 411 -30.22 -9.21 0.75
N GLU A 412 -30.33 -9.83 -0.43
CA GLU A 412 -29.71 -9.35 -1.68
C GLU A 412 -30.18 -7.96 -2.11
#